data_AF-A0A251W963-F1
#
_entry.id   AF-A0A251W963-F1
#
_cell.length_a   1.000
_cell.length_b   1.000
_cell.length_c   1.000
_cell.angle_alpha   90.00
_cell.angle_beta   90.00
_cell.angle_gamma   90.00
#
_symmetry.space_group_name_H-M   'P 1'
#
loop_
_entity.id
_entity.type
_entity.pdbx_description
1 polymer ?
#
loop_
_entity_poly.entity_id
_entity_poly.type
_entity_poly.pdbx_seq_one_letter_code
_entity_poly.pdbx_strand_id
1 'polypeptide(L)'
;KDWWHPQWIPLTSDPGGGNHHCLDLAPGPQGNVGQIITMWHDDSDRSLLANSFAEFLEQFAHALEAGEYAYSEEYNSILAVDEI
;
A
#
# COMPACT_ATOMS: atom_id res chain seq x y z
N LYS A 1 10.85 7.16 -17.30
CA LYS A 1 9.99 6.50 -16.28
C LYS A 1 10.55 6.96 -14.96
N ASP A 2 9.78 7.74 -14.20
CA ASP A 2 10.29 8.28 -12.95
C ASP A 2 10.23 7.20 -11.88
N TRP A 3 11.33 7.07 -11.12
CA TRP A 3 11.44 6.07 -10.05
C TRP A 3 10.45 6.35 -8.91
N TRP A 4 10.20 7.63 -8.66
CA TRP A 4 9.29 8.14 -7.64
C TRP A 4 8.71 9.48 -8.10
N HIS A 5 7.56 9.88 -7.52
CA HIS A 5 6.93 11.16 -7.77
C HIS A 5 6.52 11.85 -6.45
N PRO A 6 6.71 13.18 -6.28
CA PRO A 6 6.31 13.92 -5.07
C PRO A 6 4.85 13.82 -4.65
N GLN A 7 4.00 13.43 -5.58
CA GLN A 7 2.56 13.26 -5.36
C GLN A 7 2.17 11.79 -5.12
N TRP A 8 3.13 10.89 -4.92
CA TRP A 8 2.90 9.53 -4.42
C TRP A 8 3.17 9.53 -2.92
N ILE A 9 2.10 9.56 -2.13
CA ILE A 9 2.18 9.73 -0.67
C ILE A 9 2.21 8.34 -0.02
N PRO A 10 3.31 7.93 0.63
CA PRO A 10 3.40 6.63 1.30
C PRO A 10 2.38 6.51 2.45
N LEU A 11 1.68 5.39 2.52
CA LEU A 11 0.70 5.08 3.56
C LEU A 11 1.15 3.95 4.49
N THR A 12 1.97 3.04 3.99
CA THR A 12 2.51 1.89 4.73
C THR A 12 4.04 1.92 4.70
N SER A 13 4.68 1.11 5.54
CA SER A 13 6.11 0.87 5.50
C SER A 13 6.39 -0.58 5.85
N ASP A 14 7.37 -1.18 5.19
CA ASP A 14 7.88 -2.50 5.53
C ASP A 14 9.02 -2.44 6.57
N PRO A 15 9.34 -3.56 7.23
CA PRO A 15 10.55 -3.67 8.04
C PRO A 15 11.81 -3.38 7.22
N GLY A 16 12.66 -2.45 7.68
CA GLY A 16 13.85 -2.01 6.94
C GLY A 16 13.62 -0.82 6.01
N GLY A 17 12.37 -0.57 5.63
CA GLY A 17 11.95 0.58 4.84
C GLY A 17 12.28 0.47 3.35
N GLY A 18 11.60 1.30 2.56
CA GLY A 18 11.79 1.40 1.10
C GLY A 18 10.61 0.88 0.29
N ASN A 19 9.75 0.07 0.90
CA ASN A 19 8.55 -0.43 0.24
C ASN A 19 7.28 0.19 0.84
N HIS A 20 6.40 0.64 -0.05
CA HIS A 20 5.24 1.44 0.32
C HIS A 20 4.05 1.13 -0.58
N HIS A 21 2.86 1.09 0.03
CA HIS A 21 1.62 1.37 -0.67
C HIS A 21 1.43 2.89 -0.68
N CYS A 22 1.30 3.47 -1.86
CA CYS A 22 1.25 4.92 -2.05
C CYS A 22 -0.12 5.36 -2.53
N LEU A 23 -0.62 6.45 -1.95
CA LEU A 23 -1.70 7.24 -2.51
C LEU A 23 -1.18 8.03 -3.72
N ASP A 24 -1.66 7.72 -4.90
CA ASP A 24 -1.23 8.33 -6.16
C ASP A 24 -2.11 9.54 -6.52
N LEU A 25 -1.56 10.74 -6.34
CA LEU A 25 -2.21 12.00 -6.71
C LEU A 25 -1.73 12.54 -8.07
N ALA A 26 -0.90 11.79 -8.80
CA ALA A 26 -0.41 12.12 -10.14
C ALA A 26 -0.40 10.89 -11.06
N PRO A 27 -1.57 10.26 -11.28
CA PRO A 27 -1.66 9.05 -12.08
C PRO A 27 -1.35 9.31 -13.55
N GLY A 28 -1.00 8.23 -14.26
CA GLY A 28 -0.94 8.24 -15.72
C GLY A 28 -2.32 8.44 -16.37
N PRO A 29 -2.39 8.59 -17.70
CA PRO A 29 -3.62 8.95 -18.42
C PRO A 29 -4.81 7.97 -18.28
N GLN A 30 -4.59 6.78 -17.73
CA GLN A 30 -5.63 5.76 -17.51
C GLN A 30 -5.91 5.51 -16.02
N GLY A 31 -5.20 6.21 -15.12
CA GLY A 31 -5.38 6.04 -13.68
C GLY A 31 -6.35 7.06 -13.09
N ASN A 32 -6.69 6.84 -11.81
CA ASN A 32 -7.60 7.69 -11.05
C ASN A 32 -6.83 8.48 -9.99
N VAL A 33 -7.09 9.78 -9.86
CA VAL A 33 -6.47 10.57 -8.78
C VAL A 33 -6.97 10.04 -7.45
N GLY A 34 -6.04 9.63 -6.59
CA GLY A 34 -6.34 9.00 -5.31
C GLY A 34 -6.39 7.47 -5.32
N GLN A 35 -5.99 6.84 -6.42
CA GLN A 35 -5.76 5.39 -6.48
C GLN A 35 -4.58 4.97 -5.58
N ILE A 36 -4.53 3.69 -5.19
CA ILE A 36 -3.43 3.13 -4.40
C ILE A 36 -2.56 2.25 -5.29
N ILE A 37 -1.25 2.51 -5.27
CA ILE A 37 -0.26 1.75 -6.04
C ILE A 37 0.82 1.16 -5.13
N THR A 38 1.49 0.10 -5.60
CA THR A 38 2.75 -0.34 -5.00
C THR A 38 3.91 0.60 -5.37
N MET A 39 4.85 0.79 -4.45
CA MET A 39 6.16 1.36 -4.70
C MET A 39 7.18 0.49 -3.97
N TRP A 40 7.93 -0.31 -4.73
CA TRP A 40 9.01 -1.12 -4.21
C TRP A 40 10.35 -0.44 -4.50
N HIS A 41 11.30 -0.53 -3.58
CA HIS A 41 12.61 0.13 -3.70
C HIS A 41 13.56 -0.53 -4.71
N ASP A 42 13.26 -1.74 -5.15
CA ASP A 42 14.06 -2.57 -6.05
C ASP A 42 13.28 -3.02 -7.29
N ASP A 43 11.95 -2.84 -7.31
CA ASP A 43 11.10 -3.09 -8.47
C ASP A 43 10.53 -1.79 -9.06
N SER A 44 10.59 -1.68 -10.38
CA SER A 44 10.03 -0.56 -11.14
C SER A 44 8.53 -0.70 -11.43
N ASP A 45 7.92 -1.85 -11.13
CA ASP A 45 6.49 -2.04 -11.29
C ASP A 45 5.68 -1.22 -10.28
N ARG A 46 4.54 -0.70 -10.74
CA ARG A 46 3.61 0.15 -9.97
C ARG A 46 2.21 -0.45 -10.12
N SER A 47 1.99 -1.56 -9.45
CA SER A 47 0.73 -2.29 -9.50
C SER A 47 -0.38 -1.51 -8.82
N LEU A 48 -1.56 -1.46 -9.45
CA LEU A 48 -2.77 -0.87 -8.89
C LEU A 48 -3.37 -1.81 -7.84
N LEU A 49 -3.53 -1.34 -6.61
CA LEU A 49 -4.10 -2.10 -5.50
C LEU A 49 -5.57 -1.74 -5.25
N ALA A 50 -5.93 -0.46 -5.39
CA ALA A 50 -7.29 0.02 -5.22
C ALA A 50 -7.53 1.28 -6.06
N ASN A 51 -8.76 1.51 -6.52
CA ASN A 51 -9.11 2.67 -7.33
C ASN A 51 -9.29 3.95 -6.51
N SER A 52 -9.38 3.83 -5.18
CA SER A 52 -9.47 4.96 -4.26
C SER A 52 -8.91 4.61 -2.88
N PHE A 53 -8.57 5.64 -2.10
CA PHE A 53 -8.19 5.44 -0.69
C PHE A 53 -9.31 4.84 0.16
N ALA A 54 -10.57 5.18 -0.12
CA ALA A 54 -11.72 4.60 0.58
C ALA A 54 -11.81 3.08 0.34
N GLU A 55 -11.71 2.66 -0.92
CA GLU A 55 -11.70 1.24 -1.29
C GLU A 55 -10.56 0.48 -0.62
N PHE A 56 -9.36 1.07 -0.52
CA PHE A 56 -8.24 0.46 0.17
C PHE A 56 -8.50 0.26 1.68
N LEU A 57 -9.09 1.26 2.36
CA LEU A 57 -9.45 1.13 3.77
C LEU A 57 -10.58 0.12 3.99
N GLU A 58 -11.55 0.05 3.09
CA GLU A 58 -12.63 -0.96 3.13
C GLU A 58 -12.07 -2.37 2.98
N GLN A 59 -11.16 -2.60 2.03
CA GLN A 59 -10.47 -3.89 1.87
C GLN A 59 -9.69 -4.28 3.14
N PHE A 60 -8.95 -3.33 3.72
CA PHE A 60 -8.19 -3.56 4.95
C PHE A 60 -9.12 -3.88 6.14
N ALA A 61 -10.21 -3.14 6.31
CA ALA A 61 -11.19 -3.39 7.36
C ALA A 61 -11.85 -4.77 7.23
N HIS A 62 -12.27 -5.16 6.02
CA HIS A 62 -12.83 -6.49 5.79
C HIS A 62 -11.83 -7.61 6.11
N ALA A 63 -10.57 -7.45 5.73
CA ALA A 63 -9.54 -8.45 5.99
C ALA A 63 -9.22 -8.58 7.50
N LEU A 64 -9.25 -7.47 8.24
CA LEU A 64 -9.19 -7.50 9.71
C LEU A 64 -10.38 -8.27 10.32
N GLU A 65 -11.61 -7.98 9.86
CA GLU A 65 -12.83 -8.64 10.34
C GLU A 65 -12.87 -10.13 9.99
N ALA A 66 -12.26 -10.52 8.86
CA ALA A 66 -12.11 -11.92 8.44
C ALA A 66 -11.02 -12.67 9.21
N GLY A 67 -10.19 -11.97 10.00
CA GLY A 67 -9.07 -12.57 10.75
C GLY A 67 -7.86 -12.89 9.87
N GLU A 68 -7.71 -12.22 8.72
CA GLU A 68 -6.56 -12.37 7.82
C GLU A 68 -5.34 -11.57 8.29
N TYR A 69 -5.58 -10.52 9.09
CA TYR A 69 -4.54 -9.70 9.71
C TYR A 69 -4.58 -9.82 11.24
N ALA A 70 -3.42 -9.75 11.87
CA ALA A 70 -3.29 -9.66 13.31
C ALA A 70 -2.17 -8.68 13.73
N TYR A 71 -2.24 -8.20 14.97
CA TYR A 71 -1.19 -7.37 15.54
C TYR A 71 -0.03 -8.24 16.01
N SER A 72 1.18 -7.93 15.55
CA SER A 72 2.43 -8.53 16.02
C SER A 72 3.11 -7.60 17.02
N GLU A 73 3.33 -8.08 18.24
CA GLU A 73 4.12 -7.38 19.26
C GLU A 73 5.60 -7.27 18.87
N GLU A 74 6.13 -8.29 18.17
CA GLU A 74 7.53 -8.34 17.74
C GLU A 74 7.86 -7.20 16.76
N TYR A 75 6.97 -6.99 15.78
CA TYR A 75 7.13 -5.97 14.75
C TYR A 75 6.38 -4.66 15.07
N ASN A 76 5.66 -4.61 16.18
CA ASN A 76 4.79 -3.51 16.60
C ASN A 76 3.90 -2.98 15.44
N SER A 77 3.34 -3.91 14.67
CA SER A 77 2.65 -3.64 13.40
C SER A 77 1.49 -4.61 13.18
N ILE A 78 0.55 -4.24 12.32
CA ILE A 78 -0.49 -5.14 11.82
C ILE A 78 0.06 -5.85 10.59
N LEU A 79 0.09 -7.18 10.61
CA LEU A 79 0.65 -8.05 9.57
C LEU A 79 -0.35 -9.11 9.15
N ALA A 80 -0.19 -9.65 7.95
CA ALA A 80 -0.96 -10.81 7.52
C ALA A 80 -0.62 -12.00 8.44
N VAL A 81 -1.61 -12.82 8.78
CA VAL A 81 -1.45 -13.90 9.77
C VAL A 81 -0.40 -14.94 9.36
N ASP A 82 -0.16 -15.12 8.06
CA ASP A 82 0.87 -16.02 7.53
C ASP A 82 2.29 -15.41 7.54
N GLU A 83 2.42 -14.12 7.84
CA GLU A 83 3.68 -13.38 7.98
C GLU A 83 4.09 -13.14 9.44
N ILE A 84 3.23 -13.49 10.40
CA ILE A 84 3.51 -13.48 11.85
C ILE A 84 4.17 -14.80 12.26
#